data_AF-A0A0D6JR15-F1
#
_entry.id   AF-A0A0D6JR15-F1
#
_cell.length_a   1.000
_cell.length_b   1.000
_cell.length_c   1.000
_cell.angle_alpha   90.00
_cell.angle_beta   90.00
_cell.angle_gamma   90.00
#
_symmetry.space_group_name_H-M   'P 1'
#
loop_
_entity.id
_entity.type
_entity.pdbx_description
1 polymer ?
#
loop_
_entity_poly.entity_id
_entity_poly.type
_entity_poly.pdbx_seq_one_letter_code
_entity_poly.pdbx_strand_id
1 'polypeptide(L)'
;MRFREFAVDLRTPLSTAAGDIERREGFLVAVDAAGETGVGEATPLPGWTESLADCRDALAGLAEDDATGDADPESALENGTLADAPAARHAVSLLDADLAADPAPVRDGRMRVPDGPGLGIDVGAVFP
;
A
#
# COMPACT_ATOMS: atom_id res chain seq x y z
N MET A 1 5.87 -10.37 -5.40
CA MET A 1 5.68 -9.19 -4.55
C MET A 1 7.04 -8.62 -4.30
N ARG A 2 7.18 -7.29 -4.34
CA ARG A 2 8.42 -6.60 -4.00
C ARG A 2 8.11 -5.54 -2.95
N PHE A 3 9.07 -5.25 -2.09
CA PHE A 3 8.95 -4.13 -1.18
C PHE A 3 10.29 -3.44 -0.96
N ARG A 4 10.24 -2.17 -0.58
CA ARG A 4 11.43 -1.38 -0.23
C ARG A 4 11.15 -0.53 1.00
N GLU A 5 12.18 -0.28 1.77
CA GLU A 5 12.09 0.65 2.88
C GLU A 5 11.94 2.10 2.44
N PHE A 6 11.32 2.89 3.31
CA PHE A 6 11.36 4.33 3.27
C PHE A 6 11.54 4.92 4.67
N ALA A 7 12.00 6.17 4.69
CA ALA A 7 12.13 7.00 5.88
C ALA A 7 11.75 8.43 5.50
N VAL A 8 10.80 9.03 6.24
CA VAL A 8 10.39 10.43 6.06
C VAL A 8 10.51 11.17 7.39
N ASP A 9 11.42 12.15 7.44
CA ASP A 9 11.57 13.02 8.62
C ASP A 9 10.34 13.92 8.78
N LEU A 10 9.82 14.02 9.99
CA LEU A 10 8.72 14.91 10.33
C LEU A 10 9.27 16.32 10.55
N ARG A 11 8.66 17.32 9.89
CA ARG A 11 9.03 18.74 10.08
C ARG A 11 8.93 19.19 11.53
N THR A 12 7.96 18.64 12.26
CA THR A 12 7.76 18.82 13.69
C THR A 12 7.57 17.43 14.30
N PRO A 13 8.37 17.01 15.30
CA PRO A 13 8.18 15.72 15.95
C PRO A 13 6.76 15.56 16.51
N LEU A 14 6.22 14.34 16.39
CA LEU A 14 4.94 13.99 16.99
C LEU A 14 5.19 13.45 18.40
N SER A 15 4.81 14.23 19.42
CA SER A 15 4.97 13.81 20.81
C SER A 15 3.86 12.86 21.24
N THR A 16 4.25 11.74 21.85
CA THR A 16 3.35 10.70 22.35
C THR A 16 3.68 10.33 23.79
N ALA A 17 2.81 9.57 24.45
CA ALA A 17 3.10 9.03 25.78
C ALA A 17 4.32 8.09 25.81
N ALA A 18 4.69 7.50 24.66
CA ALA A 18 5.83 6.60 24.52
C ALA A 18 7.12 7.32 24.06
N GLY A 19 7.09 8.65 23.95
CA GLY A 19 8.19 9.47 23.45
C GLY A 19 7.85 10.18 22.15
N ASP A 20 8.83 10.89 21.62
CA ASP A 20 8.68 11.65 20.38
C ASP A 20 8.97 10.77 19.16
N ILE A 21 8.16 10.95 18.12
CA ILE A 21 8.37 10.35 16.80
C ILE A 21 8.91 11.45 15.90
N GLU A 22 10.16 11.31 15.47
CA GLU A 22 10.83 12.30 14.61
C GLU A 22 10.75 11.91 13.12
N ARG A 23 10.46 10.63 12.84
CA ARG A 23 10.45 10.08 11.49
C ARG A 23 9.37 9.00 11.38
N ARG A 24 8.76 8.92 10.20
CA ARG A 24 7.93 7.77 9.80
C ARG A 24 8.79 6.83 8.97
N GLU A 25 8.91 5.60 9.44
CA GLU A 25 9.65 4.52 8.79
C GLU A 25 8.68 3.40 8.44
N GLY A 26 8.91 2.78 7.29
CA GLY A 26 8.01 1.75 6.79
C GLY A 26 8.47 1.19 5.46
N PHE A 27 7.54 0.55 4.77
CA PHE A 27 7.76 -0.15 3.52
C PHE A 27 6.75 0.30 2.47
N LEU A 28 7.24 0.53 1.27
CA LEU A 28 6.40 0.57 0.07
C LEU A 28 6.39 -0.83 -0.52
N VAL A 29 5.19 -1.35 -0.74
CA VAL A 29 4.92 -2.68 -1.27
C VAL A 29 4.36 -2.53 -2.67
N ALA A 30 4.79 -3.36 -3.60
CA ALA A 30 4.21 -3.45 -4.93
C ALA A 30 3.98 -4.90 -5.34
N VAL A 31 2.82 -5.15 -5.96
CA VAL A 31 2.45 -6.42 -6.55
C VAL A 31 2.03 -6.17 -7.98
N ASP A 32 2.55 -6.97 -8.91
CA ASP A 32 2.09 -6.98 -10.29
C ASP A 32 1.09 -8.14 -10.42
N ALA A 33 -0.13 -7.85 -10.83
CA ALA A 33 -1.17 -8.84 -11.03
C ALA A 33 -1.99 -8.47 -12.28
N ALA A 34 -2.28 -9.46 -13.13
CA ALA A 34 -3.03 -9.27 -14.37
C ALA A 34 -2.54 -8.13 -15.30
N GLY A 35 -1.25 -7.75 -15.22
CA GLY A 35 -0.67 -6.69 -16.03
C GLY A 35 -0.77 -5.27 -15.43
N GLU A 36 -1.39 -5.13 -14.27
CA GLU A 36 -1.43 -3.90 -13.48
C GLU A 36 -0.50 -4.02 -12.26
N THR A 37 -0.03 -2.88 -11.75
CA THR A 37 0.79 -2.82 -10.53
C THR A 37 0.01 -2.10 -9.44
N GLY A 38 -0.37 -2.83 -8.39
CA GLY A 38 -0.91 -2.25 -7.17
C GLY A 38 0.22 -1.84 -6.22
N VAL A 39 0.02 -0.75 -5.48
CA VAL A 39 0.96 -0.22 -4.49
C VAL A 39 0.31 -0.09 -3.12
N GLY A 40 1.03 -0.52 -2.09
CA GLY A 40 0.61 -0.41 -0.69
C GLY A 40 1.70 0.22 0.18
N GLU A 41 1.29 0.75 1.33
CA GLU A 41 2.20 1.28 2.35
C GLU A 41 2.00 0.55 3.69
N ALA A 42 3.09 0.02 4.24
CA ALA A 42 3.15 -0.49 5.61
C ALA A 42 3.98 0.46 6.47
N THR A 43 3.37 1.16 7.42
CA THR A 43 4.07 2.12 8.29
C THR A 43 3.85 1.77 9.76
N PRO A 44 4.57 0.74 10.27
CA PRO A 44 4.39 0.25 11.62
C PRO A 44 4.63 1.35 12.67
N LEU A 45 3.93 1.24 13.78
CA LEU A 45 4.08 2.08 14.96
C LEU A 45 4.38 1.18 16.18
N PRO A 46 5.66 0.99 16.52
CA PRO A 46 6.06 0.12 17.62
C PRO A 46 5.35 0.49 18.93
N GLY A 47 4.81 -0.53 19.62
CA GLY A 47 4.02 -0.34 20.84
C GLY A 47 2.52 -0.12 20.61
N TRP A 48 2.09 0.02 19.36
CA TRP A 48 0.67 0.06 18.96
C TRP A 48 0.33 -1.01 17.93
N THR A 49 1.16 -1.15 16.90
CA THR A 49 1.10 -2.24 15.91
C THR A 49 2.31 -3.18 16.09
N GLU A 50 2.76 -3.84 15.03
CA GLU A 50 4.03 -4.55 15.00
C GLU A 50 5.26 -3.60 15.00
N SER A 51 6.45 -4.13 15.25
CA SER A 51 7.71 -3.39 15.09
C SER A 51 8.11 -3.28 13.62
N LEU A 52 9.09 -2.41 13.30
CA LEU A 52 9.63 -2.32 11.93
C LEU A 52 10.25 -3.65 11.46
N ALA A 53 10.90 -4.38 12.37
CA ALA A 53 11.51 -5.68 12.08
C ALA A 53 10.44 -6.75 11.84
N ASP A 54 9.45 -6.86 12.71
CA ASP A 54 8.36 -7.84 12.55
C ASP A 54 7.56 -7.56 11.27
N CYS A 55 7.35 -6.28 10.93
CA CYS A 55 6.71 -5.88 9.69
C CYS A 55 7.52 -6.31 8.46
N ARG A 56 8.85 -6.11 8.49
CA ARG A 56 9.75 -6.58 7.44
C ARG A 56 9.67 -8.09 7.26
N ASP A 57 9.73 -8.83 8.35
CA ASP A 57 9.74 -10.30 8.33
C ASP A 57 8.40 -10.85 7.78
N ALA A 58 7.27 -10.24 8.16
CA ALA A 58 5.97 -10.57 7.60
C ALA A 58 5.90 -10.33 6.09
N LEU A 59 6.39 -9.18 5.61
CA LEU A 59 6.43 -8.86 4.17
C LEU A 59 7.42 -9.76 3.41
N ALA A 60 8.54 -10.13 4.04
CA ALA A 60 9.52 -11.04 3.46
C ALA A 60 8.93 -12.44 3.26
N GLY A 61 8.19 -12.98 4.23
CA GLY A 61 7.50 -14.26 4.10
C GLY A 61 6.60 -14.33 2.87
N LEU A 62 5.81 -13.28 2.62
CA LEU A 62 4.96 -13.21 1.42
C LEU A 62 5.75 -13.09 0.12
N ALA A 63 6.87 -12.36 0.14
CA ALA A 63 7.71 -12.19 -1.04
C ALA A 63 8.42 -13.49 -1.42
N GLU A 64 8.77 -14.33 -0.44
CA GLU A 64 9.34 -15.66 -0.66
C GLU A 64 8.30 -16.65 -1.22
N ASP A 65 7.06 -16.59 -0.73
CA ASP A 65 5.94 -17.39 -1.24
C ASP A 65 5.60 -17.07 -2.71
N ASP A 66 5.88 -15.84 -3.16
CA ASP A 66 5.73 -15.40 -4.55
C ASP A 66 6.96 -15.65 -5.45
N ALA A 67 7.69 -16.75 -5.22
CA ALA A 67 8.83 -17.10 -6.06
C ALA A 67 8.45 -17.33 -7.54
N THR A 68 7.17 -17.54 -7.84
CA THR A 68 6.64 -17.80 -9.19
C THR A 68 6.06 -16.57 -9.90
N GLY A 69 5.94 -15.42 -9.23
CA GLY A 69 5.32 -14.22 -9.81
C GLY A 69 3.81 -14.33 -9.97
N ASP A 70 3.17 -15.17 -9.16
CA ASP A 70 1.73 -15.38 -9.06
C ASP A 70 1.29 -15.13 -7.61
N ALA A 71 1.74 -14.00 -7.05
CA ALA A 71 1.36 -13.61 -5.71
C ALA A 71 -0.16 -13.55 -5.64
N ASP A 72 -0.72 -14.32 -4.73
CA ASP A 72 -2.10 -14.21 -4.30
C ASP A 72 -2.13 -13.50 -2.94
N PRO A 73 -2.06 -12.16 -2.92
CA PRO A 73 -2.17 -11.39 -1.69
C PRO A 73 -3.54 -11.57 -1.00
N GLU A 74 -4.59 -11.95 -1.74
CA GLU A 74 -5.92 -12.21 -1.19
C GLU A 74 -5.88 -13.44 -0.27
N SER A 75 -5.27 -14.54 -0.73
CA SER A 75 -5.04 -15.73 0.10
C SER A 75 -4.32 -15.42 1.43
N ALA A 76 -3.31 -14.55 1.41
CA ALA A 76 -2.58 -14.14 2.62
C ALA A 76 -3.43 -13.33 3.61
N LEU A 77 -4.45 -12.62 3.13
CA LEU A 77 -5.41 -11.90 3.96
C LEU A 77 -6.47 -12.83 4.54
N GLU A 78 -6.89 -13.85 3.78
CA GLU A 78 -7.92 -14.82 4.19
C GLU A 78 -7.39 -15.85 5.19
N ASN A 79 -6.18 -16.36 4.99
CA ASN A 79 -5.60 -17.42 5.82
C ASN A 79 -5.03 -16.93 7.16
N GLY A 80 -5.00 -15.60 7.38
CA GLY A 80 -4.56 -15.00 8.63
C GLY A 80 -3.05 -14.92 8.82
N THR A 81 -2.23 -15.17 7.79
CA THR A 81 -0.77 -15.07 7.86
C THR A 81 -0.29 -13.72 8.41
N LEU A 82 -1.03 -12.64 8.15
CA LEU A 82 -0.70 -11.28 8.60
C LEU A 82 -1.50 -10.82 9.84
N ALA A 83 -2.12 -11.74 10.59
CA ALA A 83 -2.98 -11.38 11.71
C ALA A 83 -2.26 -10.55 12.79
N ASP A 84 -0.99 -10.85 13.06
CA ASP A 84 -0.15 -10.18 14.06
C ASP A 84 0.70 -9.04 13.47
N ALA A 85 0.58 -8.78 12.16
CA ALA A 85 1.30 -7.70 11.46
C ALA A 85 0.31 -6.75 10.78
N PRO A 86 -0.47 -5.95 11.55
CA PRO A 86 -1.55 -5.15 11.00
C PRO A 86 -1.09 -4.07 10.01
N ALA A 87 0.10 -3.48 10.14
CA ALA A 87 0.61 -2.53 9.16
C ALA A 87 0.98 -3.23 7.83
N ALA A 88 1.61 -4.40 7.90
CA ALA A 88 1.87 -5.24 6.73
C ALA A 88 0.56 -5.69 6.06
N ARG A 89 -0.41 -6.15 6.85
CA ARG A 89 -1.75 -6.54 6.39
C ARG A 89 -2.46 -5.39 5.69
N HIS A 90 -2.41 -4.19 6.27
CA HIS A 90 -3.00 -2.99 5.67
C HIS A 90 -2.40 -2.72 4.29
N ALA A 91 -1.06 -2.74 4.18
CA ALA A 91 -0.38 -2.55 2.90
C ALA A 91 -0.84 -3.56 1.84
N VAL A 92 -0.95 -4.84 2.22
CA VAL A 92 -1.39 -5.91 1.32
C VAL A 92 -2.85 -5.75 0.92
N SER A 93 -3.73 -5.34 1.85
CA SER A 93 -5.15 -5.12 1.55
C SER A 93 -5.44 -3.98 0.59
N LEU A 94 -4.57 -2.97 0.54
CA LEU A 94 -4.72 -1.86 -0.41
C LEU A 94 -4.36 -2.24 -1.84
N LEU A 95 -3.56 -3.31 -2.04
CA LEU A 95 -3.13 -3.73 -3.37
C LEU A 95 -4.33 -4.12 -4.23
N ASP A 96 -5.29 -4.87 -3.69
CA ASP A 96 -6.48 -5.29 -4.44
C ASP A 96 -7.34 -4.09 -4.88
N ALA A 97 -7.48 -3.08 -4.02
CA ALA A 97 -8.20 -1.86 -4.34
C ALA A 97 -7.44 -0.93 -5.32
N ASP A 98 -6.11 -1.03 -5.37
CA ASP A 98 -5.23 -0.23 -6.23
C ASP A 98 -4.96 -0.89 -7.59
N LEU A 99 -5.27 -2.18 -7.75
CA LEU A 99 -5.22 -2.92 -9.02
C LEU A 99 -6.36 -2.49 -9.96
N ALA A 100 -6.33 -1.23 -10.37
CA ALA A 100 -7.13 -0.71 -11.46
C ALA A 100 -6.20 -0.03 -12.47
N ALA A 101 -6.52 -0.17 -13.75
CA ALA A 101 -5.81 0.55 -14.79
C ALA A 101 -5.83 2.05 -14.47
N ASP A 102 -4.65 2.66 -14.34
CA ASP A 102 -4.53 4.11 -14.17
C ASP A 102 -5.23 4.78 -15.38
N PRO A 103 -6.34 5.50 -15.17
CA PRO A 103 -7.11 6.07 -16.27
C PRO A 103 -6.36 7.21 -16.96
N ALA A 104 -5.30 7.75 -16.35
CA ALA A 104 -4.54 8.87 -16.86
C ALA A 104 -3.06 8.75 -16.48
N PRO A 105 -2.30 7.81 -17.05
CA PRO A 105 -0.91 7.61 -16.67
C PRO A 105 -0.06 8.82 -17.06
N VAL A 106 0.81 9.24 -16.14
CA VAL A 106 1.82 10.28 -16.41
C VAL A 106 2.99 9.64 -17.16
N ARG A 107 3.24 10.09 -18.39
CA ARG A 107 4.40 9.69 -19.20
C ARG A 107 5.12 10.93 -19.72
N ASP A 108 6.44 10.95 -19.57
CA ASP A 108 7.30 12.09 -19.97
C ASP A 108 6.84 13.45 -19.43
N GLY A 109 6.35 13.47 -18.18
CA GLY A 109 5.83 14.67 -17.52
C GLY A 109 4.49 15.18 -18.10
N ARG A 110 3.79 14.36 -18.89
CA ARG A 110 2.48 14.68 -19.46
C ARG A 110 1.47 13.59 -19.09
N MET A 111 0.24 14.01 -18.84
CA MET A 111 -0.89 13.12 -18.58
C MET A 111 -1.91 13.31 -19.70
N ARG A 112 -2.43 12.22 -20.28
CA ARG A 112 -3.60 12.26 -21.15
C ARG A 112 -4.82 11.99 -20.28
N VAL A 113 -5.62 13.01 -20.03
CA VAL A 113 -6.89 12.88 -19.31
C VAL A 113 -7.93 12.27 -20.26
N PRO A 114 -8.70 11.26 -19.85
CA PRO A 114 -9.82 10.76 -20.64
C PRO A 114 -10.85 11.87 -20.93
N ASP A 115 -11.27 11.98 -22.19
CA ASP A 115 -12.23 13.01 -22.64
C ASP A 115 -13.71 12.62 -22.39
N GLY A 116 -13.95 11.65 -21.50
CA GLY A 116 -15.30 11.16 -21.13
C GLY A 116 -15.78 11.70 -19.78
N PRO A 117 -17.06 11.46 -19.41
CA PRO A 117 -17.52 11.71 -18.05
C PRO A 117 -16.65 10.89 -17.08
N GLY A 118 -16.07 11.54 -16.06
CA GLY A 118 -15.32 10.82 -15.03
C GLY A 118 -16.22 9.87 -14.22
N LEU A 119 -15.63 9.05 -13.35
CA LEU A 119 -16.35 8.15 -12.42
C LEU A 119 -17.14 8.89 -11.32
N GLY A 120 -17.28 10.21 -11.43
CA GLY A 120 -18.00 11.04 -10.48
C GLY A 120 -19.52 10.90 -10.62
N ILE A 121 -20.24 11.76 -9.88
CA ILE A 121 -21.69 11.86 -9.96
C ILE A 121 -22.17 12.14 -11.38
N ASP A 122 -23.27 11.49 -11.77
CA ASP A 122 -23.99 11.84 -13.00
C ASP A 122 -24.52 13.27 -12.85
N VAL A 123 -23.91 14.19 -13.59
CA VAL A 123 -24.24 15.62 -13.52
C VAL A 123 -25.70 15.86 -13.95
N GLY A 124 -26.24 15.05 -14.87
CA GLY A 124 -27.64 15.12 -15.29
C GLY A 124 -28.61 14.55 -14.24
N ALA A 125 -28.14 13.65 -13.37
CA ALA A 125 -28.90 13.18 -12.21
C ALA A 125 -28.93 14.19 -11.06
N VAL A 126 -27.92 15.07 -10.97
CA VAL A 126 -27.79 16.07 -9.89
C VAL A 126 -28.31 17.45 -10.30
N PHE A 127 -28.21 17.81 -11.58
CA PHE A 127 -28.67 19.08 -12.15
C PHE A 127 -29.54 18.82 -13.40
N PRO A 128 -30.84 18.54 -13.22
CA PRO A 128 -31.79 18.36 -14.33
C PRO A 128 -32.11 19.67 -15.08
#